data_AF-A0A936SNS3-F1
#
_entry.id   AF-A0A936SNS3-F1
#
_cell.length_a   1.000
_cell.length_b   1.000
_cell.length_c   1.000
_cell.angle_alpha   90.00
_cell.angle_beta   90.00
_cell.angle_gamma   90.00
#
_symmetry.space_group_name_H-M   'P 1'
#
loop_
_entity.id
_entity.type
_entity.pdbx_description
1 polymer ?
#
loop_
_entity_poly.entity_id
_entity_poly.type
_entity_poly.pdbx_seq_one_letter_code
_entity_poly.pdbx_strand_id
1 'polypeptide(L)'
;MCRKLDRPDLRVLSLGGGTWTLERNREIIKRSGLTSVWLESTFEHCWLNVAFSRKDRPLARDKKRAFELFQQRQQHYALADWHFVVRPDSTSFDVAKQIIEQIFS
;
A
#
# COMPACT_ATOMS: atom_id res chain seq x y z
N MET A 1 -12.44 3.37 12.93
CA MET A 1 -13.47 2.95 11.96
C MET A 1 -13.22 3.66 10.64
N CYS A 2 -12.99 2.95 9.53
CA CYS A 2 -12.68 3.58 8.24
C CYS A 2 -13.98 4.07 7.59
N ARG A 3 -14.41 5.30 7.92
CA ARG A 3 -15.70 5.93 7.54
C ARG A 3 -15.98 6.03 6.02
N LYS A 4 -15.04 5.60 5.16
CA LYS A 4 -15.15 5.70 3.69
C LYS A 4 -15.68 4.44 3.00
N LEU A 5 -15.89 3.34 3.73
CA LEU A 5 -16.27 2.05 3.14
C LEU A 5 -17.78 1.90 2.86
N ASP A 6 -18.62 2.76 3.42
CA ASP A 6 -20.08 2.71 3.22
C ASP A 6 -20.55 3.36 1.90
N ARG A 7 -19.67 3.42 0.90
CA ARG A 7 -19.91 4.10 -0.38
C ARG A 7 -20.17 3.05 -1.47
N PRO A 8 -21.39 2.93 -2.02
CA PRO A 8 -21.72 1.91 -3.02
C PRO A 8 -20.97 2.12 -4.36
N ASP A 9 -20.45 3.32 -4.59
CA ASP A 9 -19.65 3.73 -5.73
C ASP A 9 -18.13 3.56 -5.52
N LEU A 10 -17.68 3.11 -4.35
CA LEU A 10 -16.25 2.94 -4.07
C LEU A 10 -15.67 1.81 -4.94
N ARG A 11 -14.78 2.16 -5.88
CA ARG A 11 -14.09 1.21 -6.75
C ARG A 11 -12.64 0.97 -6.35
N VAL A 12 -11.96 2.00 -5.85
CA VAL A 12 -10.55 1.93 -5.46
C VAL A 12 -10.35 2.67 -4.14
N LEU A 13 -9.69 2.02 -3.19
CA LEU A 13 -9.36 2.58 -1.89
C LEU A 13 -7.83 2.54 -1.66
N SER A 14 -7.20 3.70 -1.66
CA SER A 14 -5.80 3.83 -1.25
C SER A 14 -5.70 3.93 0.28
N LEU A 15 -4.93 3.03 0.89
CA LEU A 15 -4.72 2.97 2.33
C LEU A 15 -3.45 3.71 2.74
N GLY A 16 -3.47 4.33 3.93
CA GLY A 16 -2.23 4.77 4.57
C GLY A 16 -1.39 3.57 5.03
N GLY A 17 -0.06 3.70 5.00
CA GLY A 17 0.84 2.58 5.30
C GLY A 17 0.72 1.96 6.71
N GLY A 18 0.12 2.68 7.66
CA GLY A 18 -0.19 2.11 8.98
C GLY A 18 -1.53 1.36 9.03
N THR A 19 -2.46 1.66 8.12
CA THR A 19 -3.84 1.15 8.19
C THR A 19 -3.91 -0.37 8.02
N TRP A 20 -3.13 -0.93 7.10
CA TRP A 20 -3.13 -2.37 6.82
C TRP A 20 -2.50 -3.23 7.92
N THR A 21 -1.65 -2.64 8.77
CA THR A 21 -0.92 -3.37 9.83
C THR A 21 -1.85 -3.94 10.90
N LEU A 22 -3.01 -3.30 11.10
CA LEU A 22 -4.00 -3.69 12.09
C LEU A 22 -4.97 -4.73 11.51
N GLU A 23 -5.04 -5.91 12.12
CA GLU A 23 -5.91 -7.01 11.68
C GLU A 23 -7.37 -6.60 11.51
N ARG A 24 -7.94 -5.92 12.52
CA ARG A 24 -9.30 -5.38 12.46
C ARG A 24 -9.59 -4.55 11.21
N ASN A 25 -8.60 -3.84 10.67
CA ASN A 25 -8.80 -3.03 9.47
C ASN A 25 -8.84 -3.93 8.23
N ARG A 26 -7.99 -4.96 8.16
CA ARG A 26 -8.01 -5.95 7.08
C ARG A 26 -9.32 -6.71 7.04
N GLU A 27 -9.83 -7.12 8.20
CA GLU A 27 -11.13 -7.78 8.31
C GLU A 27 -12.27 -6.92 7.80
N ILE A 28 -12.30 -5.63 8.16
CA ILE A 28 -13.31 -4.69 7.68
C ILE A 28 -13.22 -4.56 6.15
N ILE A 29 -12.02 -4.37 5.59
CA ILE A 29 -11.81 -4.26 4.14
C ILE A 29 -12.30 -5.51 3.42
N LYS A 30 -11.96 -6.70 3.94
CA LYS A 30 -12.39 -7.99 3.39
C LYS A 30 -13.91 -8.15 3.42
N ARG A 31 -14.56 -7.78 4.54
CA ARG A 31 -16.03 -7.82 4.67
C ARG A 31 -16.73 -6.84 3.74
N SER A 32 -16.07 -5.76 3.33
CA SER A 32 -16.58 -4.83 2.31
C SER A 32 -16.46 -5.36 0.88
N GLY A 33 -15.97 -6.59 0.67
CA GLY A 33 -15.85 -7.21 -0.65
C GLY A 33 -14.73 -6.61 -1.52
N LEU A 34 -13.79 -5.87 -0.92
CA LEU A 34 -12.66 -5.30 -1.64
C LEU A 34 -11.51 -6.31 -1.73
N THR A 35 -10.92 -6.42 -2.91
CA THR A 35 -9.64 -7.12 -3.13
C THR A 35 -8.49 -6.23 -2.68
N SER A 36 -7.60 -6.76 -1.85
CA SER A 36 -6.42 -6.06 -1.36
C SER A 36 -5.22 -6.27 -2.29
N VAL A 37 -4.54 -5.17 -2.59
CA VAL A 37 -3.38 -5.14 -3.50
C VAL A 37 -2.20 -4.50 -2.77
N TRP A 38 -1.09 -5.23 -2.67
CA TRP A 38 0.18 -4.70 -2.20
C TRP A 38 1.07 -4.29 -3.37
N LEU A 39 1.45 -3.01 -3.37
CA LEU A 39 2.48 -2.47 -4.24
C LEU A 39 3.84 -2.66 -3.56
N GLU A 40 4.47 -3.80 -3.83
CA GLU A 40 5.77 -4.16 -3.29
C GLU A 40 6.87 -3.32 -3.96
N SER A 41 7.80 -2.79 -3.17
CA SER A 41 8.94 -2.06 -3.69
C SER A 41 10.13 -2.18 -2.75
N THR A 42 11.32 -1.84 -3.24
CA THR A 42 12.54 -1.85 -2.41
C THR A 42 12.53 -0.70 -1.40
N PHE A 43 13.28 -0.85 -0.32
CA PHE A 43 13.44 0.22 0.66
C PHE A 43 14.01 1.48 0.01
N GLU A 44 14.97 1.34 -0.89
CA GLU A 44 15.62 2.44 -1.59
C GLU A 44 14.60 3.25 -2.40
N HIS A 45 13.72 2.57 -3.14
CA HIS A 45 12.65 3.22 -3.89
C HIS A 45 11.69 3.93 -2.93
N CYS A 46 11.20 3.26 -1.88
CA CYS A 46 10.34 3.88 -0.88
C CYS A 46 10.99 5.10 -0.21
N TRP A 47 12.29 5.03 0.08
CA TRP A 47 13.05 6.10 0.73
C TRP A 47 13.19 7.33 -0.16
N LEU A 48 13.48 7.16 -1.45
CA LEU A 48 13.52 8.27 -2.41
C LEU A 48 12.17 9.01 -2.41
N ASN A 49 11.06 8.27 -2.47
CA ASN A 49 9.71 8.85 -2.43
C ASN A 49 9.39 9.58 -1.11
N VAL A 50 9.98 9.14 0.01
CA VAL A 50 9.87 9.81 1.32
C VAL A 50 10.71 11.09 1.34
N ALA A 51 11.97 11.01 0.91
CA ALA A 51 12.94 12.09 0.94
C ALA A 51 12.55 13.27 0.02
N PHE A 52 11.98 13.00 -1.15
CA PHE A 52 11.47 14.03 -2.06
C PHE A 52 10.04 14.48 -1.76
N SER A 53 9.38 13.91 -0.74
CA SER A 53 8.00 14.25 -0.41
C SER A 53 7.92 15.62 0.25
N ARG A 54 7.00 16.48 -0.23
CA ARG A 54 6.64 17.73 0.45
C ARG A 54 5.70 17.54 1.66
N LYS A 55 5.29 16.30 1.95
CA LYS A 55 4.35 15.98 3.04
C LYS A 55 5.13 15.67 4.32
N ASP A 56 4.61 16.10 5.46
CA ASP A 56 5.18 15.68 6.76
C ASP A 56 4.97 14.17 6.95
N ARG A 57 6.06 13.47 7.23
CA ARG A 57 6.09 12.02 7.46
C ARG A 57 6.74 11.74 8.82
N PRO A 58 6.02 11.96 9.94
CA PRO A 58 6.60 11.90 11.28
C PRO A 58 7.25 10.55 11.62
N LEU A 59 6.70 9.45 11.09
CA LEU A 59 7.21 8.09 11.32
C LEU A 59 8.42 7.70 10.45
N ALA A 60 8.79 8.52 9.46
CA ALA A 60 9.85 8.23 8.50
C ALA A 60 10.82 9.41 8.32
N ARG A 61 11.00 10.23 9.37
CA ARG A 61 11.90 11.40 9.34
C ARG A 61 13.37 11.02 9.26
N ASP A 62 13.73 9.88 9.85
CA ASP A 62 15.09 9.35 9.85
C ASP A 62 15.15 8.05 9.04
N LYS A 63 16.24 7.86 8.28
CA LYS A 63 16.41 6.73 7.36
C LYS A 63 16.44 5.40 8.11
N LYS A 64 17.10 5.34 9.28
CA LYS A 64 17.17 4.11 10.08
C LYS A 64 15.79 3.73 10.61
N ARG A 65 15.07 4.68 11.20
CA ARG A 65 13.67 4.45 11.65
C ARG A 65 12.74 4.06 10.50
N ALA A 66 12.91 4.68 9.33
CA ALA A 66 12.14 4.33 8.14
C ALA A 66 12.43 2.89 7.67
N PHE A 67 13.68 2.44 7.75
CA PHE A 67 14.07 1.08 7.41
C PHE A 67 13.49 0.06 8.39
N GLU A 68 13.60 0.30 9.69
CA GLU A 68 12.99 -0.54 10.73
C GLU A 68 11.48 -0.67 10.51
N LEU A 69 10.80 0.45 10.24
CA LEU A 69 9.38 0.48 9.94
C LEU A 69 9.02 -0.25 8.64
N PHE A 70 9.86 -0.15 7.61
CA PHE A 70 9.71 -0.89 6.36
C PHE A 70 9.73 -2.39 6.64
N GLN A 71 10.79 -2.89 7.29
CA GLN A 71 10.96 -4.32 7.62
C GLN A 71 9.80 -4.86 8.45
N GLN A 72 9.39 -4.14 9.50
CA GLN A 72 8.27 -4.53 10.36
C GLN A 72 6.94 -4.66 9.62
N ARG A 73 6.74 -3.87 8.54
CA ARG A 73 5.47 -3.85 7.80
C ARG A 73 5.40 -4.90 6.70
N GLN A 74 6.53 -5.42 6.22
CA GLN A 74 6.55 -6.43 5.15
C GLN A 74 5.69 -7.64 5.50
N GLN A 75 5.82 -8.18 6.71
CA GLN A 75 5.01 -9.33 7.17
C GLN A 75 3.50 -9.06 7.14
N HIS A 76 3.09 -7.80 7.31
CA HIS A 76 1.68 -7.43 7.29
C HIS A 76 1.21 -7.19 5.85
N TYR A 77 2.00 -6.47 5.04
CA TYR A 77 1.67 -6.24 3.63
C TYR A 77 1.61 -7.54 2.84
N ALA A 78 2.40 -8.54 3.21
CA ALA A 78 2.39 -9.86 2.62
C ALA A 78 1.06 -10.65 2.80
N LEU A 79 0.13 -10.12 3.61
CA LEU A 79 -1.21 -10.69 3.80
C LEU A 79 -2.23 -10.18 2.76
N ALA A 80 -1.81 -9.36 1.79
CA ALA A 80 -2.68 -8.89 0.73
C ALA A 80 -3.03 -10.03 -0.25
N ASP A 81 -4.16 -9.92 -0.93
CA ASP A 81 -4.63 -10.94 -1.88
C ASP A 81 -3.70 -11.01 -3.11
N TRP A 82 -3.14 -9.87 -3.52
CA TRP A 82 -2.23 -9.76 -4.65
C TRP A 82 -1.00 -8.92 -4.36
N HIS A 83 0.16 -9.34 -4.89
CA HIS A 83 1.43 -8.65 -4.78
C HIS A 83 1.93 -8.21 -6.15
N PHE A 84 2.19 -6.91 -6.32
CA PHE A 84 2.73 -6.33 -7.54
C PHE A 84 4.05 -5.65 -7.23
N VAL A 85 5.12 -6.16 -7.83
CA VAL A 85 6.46 -5.56 -7.69
C VAL A 85 6.53 -4.30 -8.56
N VAL A 86 6.63 -3.15 -7.92
CA VAL A 86 6.83 -1.85 -8.54
C VAL A 86 8.31 -1.63 -8.79
N ARG A 87 8.70 -1.68 -10.06
CA ARG A 87 10.09 -1.46 -10.49
C ARG A 87 10.38 0.04 -10.62
N PRO A 88 11.65 0.47 -10.49
CA PRO A 88 12.02 1.88 -10.58
C PRO A 88 11.64 2.58 -11.91
N ASP A 89 11.55 1.81 -12.99
CA ASP A 89 11.17 2.27 -14.34
C ASP A 89 9.66 2.22 -14.61
N SER A 90 8.88 1.63 -13.70
CA SER A 90 7.42 1.54 -13.85
C SER A 90 6.75 2.88 -13.52
N THR A 91 5.97 3.41 -14.45
CA THR A 91 5.07 4.53 -14.15
C THR A 91 3.85 4.04 -13.36
N SER A 92 3.13 4.96 -12.72
CA SER A 92 1.85 4.61 -12.08
C SER A 92 0.83 4.06 -13.07
N PHE A 93 0.93 4.45 -14.36
CA PHE A 93 0.06 3.93 -15.41
C PHE A 93 0.41 2.47 -15.74
N ASP A 94 1.69 2.13 -15.84
CA ASP A 94 2.15 0.77 -16.11
C ASP A 94 1.70 -0.19 -15.01
N VAL A 95 1.84 0.22 -13.75
CA VAL A 95 1.40 -0.57 -12.60
C VAL A 95 -0.12 -0.74 -12.60
N ALA A 96 -0.88 0.32 -12.89
CA ALA A 96 -2.34 0.22 -12.98
C ALA A 96 -2.80 -0.72 -14.09
N LYS A 97 -2.14 -0.67 -15.26
CA LYS A 97 -2.39 -1.57 -16.38
C LYS A 97 -2.12 -3.03 -15.99
N GLN A 98 -0.98 -3.29 -15.34
CA GLN A 98 -0.64 -4.62 -14.83
C GLN A 98 -1.68 -5.17 -13.85
N ILE A 99 -2.21 -4.32 -12.96
CA ILE A 99 -3.28 -4.72 -12.01
C ILE A 99 -4.54 -5.12 -12.78
N ILE A 100 -4.94 -4.34 -13.78
CA ILE A 100 -6.13 -4.66 -14.60
C ILE A 100 -5.94 -6.00 -15.31
N GLU A 101 -4.80 -6.19 -15.95
CA GLU A 101 -4.46 -7.39 -16.72
C GLU A 101 -4.32 -8.65 -15.86
N GLN A 102 -4.10 -8.55 -14.55
CA GLN A 102 -3.93 -9.72 -13.68
C GLN A 102 -5.13 -10.01 -12.79
N ILE A 103 -5.88 -8.99 -12.35
CA ILE A 103 -7.01 -9.16 -11.43
C ILE A 103 -8.35 -9.27 -12.17
N PHE A 104 -8.50 -8.56 -13.29
CA PHE A 104 -9.79 -8.39 -13.97
C PHE A 104 -9.84 -9.00 -15.37
N SER A 105 -8.84 -9.83 -15.71
CA SER A 105 -8.80 -10.62 -16.95
C SER A 105 -9.65 -11.88 -16.88
#